data_AF-A0A6M2EL77-F1
#
_entry.id   AF-A0A6M2EL77-F1
#
_cell.length_a   1.000
_cell.length_b   1.000
_cell.length_c   1.000
_cell.angle_alpha   90.00
_cell.angle_beta   90.00
_cell.angle_gamma   90.00
#
_symmetry.space_group_name_H-M   'P 1'
#
loop_
_entity.id
_entity.type
_entity.pdbx_description
1 polymer ?
#
loop_
_entity_poly.entity_id
_entity_poly.type
_entity_poly.pdbx_seq_one_letter_code
_entity_poly.pdbx_strand_id
1 'polypeptide(L)'
;MGLLDDIPKKGGHPVAAGQPYFISDGSPINSFEFLRPLLRSLDYDLPKAALSVSHTLILGRMFSAIYTVLYPWLNRWWLPQPLILPAEVYKVGVTHYFSFLKAREELGYVPMVSPREGMAATISYWQERKRKTLDGPNIYAWLFVVVGMIALFGVAYLPDIGPVPLLRAISLFFFRSMWMIRAVFVLSMAAHFGEGLYAWHLAKMVDPANARAWFWQTFALGFFSLRFLLKRVKSGH
;
A
#
# COMPACT_ATOMS: atom_id res chain seq x y z
N MET A 1 10.40 -13.25 33.90
CA MET A 1 10.97 -11.99 33.39
C MET A 1 12.04 -11.58 34.39
N GLY A 2 13.28 -12.03 34.19
CA GLY A 2 14.38 -11.67 35.07
C GLY A 2 14.79 -10.24 34.73
N LEU A 3 14.48 -9.30 35.62
CA LEU A 3 14.97 -7.93 35.53
C LEU A 3 16.47 -7.94 35.86
N LEU A 4 17.18 -6.91 35.40
CA LEU A 4 18.63 -6.73 35.60
C LEU A 4 19.08 -6.74 37.08
N ASP A 5 18.13 -6.72 38.02
CA ASP A 5 18.34 -6.69 39.46
C ASP A 5 18.61 -8.07 40.09
N ASP A 6 18.34 -9.17 39.38
CA ASP A 6 18.54 -10.54 39.89
C ASP A 6 19.97 -11.07 39.68
N ILE A 7 20.88 -10.26 39.10
CA ILE A 7 22.26 -10.68 38.83
C ILE A 7 23.08 -10.49 40.12
N PRO A 8 23.60 -11.56 40.75
CA PRO A 8 24.43 -11.43 41.92
C PRO A 8 25.66 -10.57 41.60
N LYS A 9 25.88 -9.51 42.39
CA LYS A 9 27.05 -8.62 42.29
C LYS A 9 28.34 -9.39 42.55
N LYS A 10 28.83 -10.14 41.57
CA LYS A 10 30.22 -10.59 41.52
C LYS A 10 31.07 -9.36 41.19
N GLY A 11 31.99 -9.01 42.08
CA GLY A 11 32.85 -7.82 42.00
C GLY A 11 33.92 -7.84 40.90
N GLY A 12 33.55 -8.23 39.68
CA GLY A 12 34.37 -8.11 38.47
C GLY A 12 33.79 -7.08 37.50
N HIS A 13 34.62 -6.56 36.59
CA HIS A 13 34.16 -5.73 35.49
C HIS A 13 33.13 -6.53 34.67
N PRO A 14 31.91 -6.01 34.40
CA PRO A 14 30.92 -6.74 33.62
C PRO A 14 31.48 -7.16 32.27
N VAL A 15 31.26 -8.42 31.89
CA VAL A 15 31.75 -9.00 30.62
C VAL A 15 31.34 -8.16 29.40
N ALA A 16 30.17 -7.53 29.48
CA ALA A 16 29.58 -6.71 28.43
C ALA A 16 30.15 -5.29 28.30
N ALA A 17 30.88 -4.80 29.30
CA ALA A 17 31.21 -3.38 29.37
C ALA A 17 32.23 -2.97 28.29
N GLY A 18 31.81 -2.04 27.42
CA GLY A 18 32.61 -1.53 26.30
C GLY A 18 32.66 -2.43 25.06
N GLN A 19 31.85 -3.50 25.02
CA GLN A 19 31.91 -4.51 23.98
C GLN A 19 30.72 -4.40 23.00
N PRO A 20 30.95 -4.50 21.67
CA PRO A 20 29.88 -4.62 20.70
C PRO A 20 29.38 -6.06 20.61
N TYR A 21 28.08 -6.21 20.35
CA TYR A 21 27.40 -7.49 20.17
C TYR A 21 26.46 -7.42 18.97
N PHE A 22 26.42 -8.50 18.18
CA PHE A 22 25.39 -8.68 17.16
C PHE A 22 24.22 -9.46 17.75
N ILE A 23 23.03 -8.87 17.66
CA ILE A 23 21.78 -9.48 18.08
C ILE A 23 21.02 -9.90 16.83
N SER A 24 20.88 -11.21 16.64
CA SER A 24 20.14 -11.80 15.53
C SER A 24 19.41 -13.07 15.98
N ASP A 25 18.57 -13.63 15.11
CA ASP A 25 17.84 -14.88 15.35
C ASP A 25 18.67 -16.15 15.02
N GLY A 26 19.93 -15.97 14.60
CA GLY A 26 20.80 -17.07 14.19
C GLY A 26 20.33 -17.83 12.94
N SER A 27 19.37 -17.30 12.19
CA SER A 27 18.71 -17.99 11.07
C SER A 27 18.94 -17.23 9.75
N PRO A 28 20.14 -17.30 9.15
CA PRO A 28 20.43 -16.56 7.92
C PRO A 28 19.49 -16.97 6.80
N ILE A 29 18.82 -15.99 6.20
CA ILE A 29 17.85 -16.21 5.13
C ILE A 29 17.91 -15.06 4.11
N ASN A 30 17.70 -15.38 2.84
CA ASN A 30 17.55 -14.37 1.80
C ASN A 30 16.29 -13.52 2.05
N SER A 31 16.38 -12.19 1.95
CA SER A 31 15.27 -11.29 2.25
C SER A 31 14.02 -11.54 1.40
N PHE A 32 14.16 -11.93 0.14
CA PHE A 32 13.01 -12.25 -0.73
C PHE A 32 12.35 -13.58 -0.36
N GLU A 33 13.14 -14.57 0.06
CA GLU A 33 12.60 -15.83 0.59
C GLU A 33 11.92 -15.62 1.95
N PHE A 34 12.47 -14.75 2.80
CA PHE A 34 11.85 -14.36 4.06
C PHE A 34 10.49 -13.68 3.84
N LEU A 35 10.37 -12.77 2.86
CA LEU A 35 9.13 -12.05 2.57
C LEU A 35 8.09 -12.87 1.79
N ARG A 36 8.52 -13.91 1.07
CA ARG A 36 7.65 -14.76 0.25
C ARG A 36 6.39 -15.27 0.97
N PRO A 37 6.45 -15.90 2.15
CA PRO A 37 5.25 -16.37 2.84
C PRO A 37 4.28 -15.23 3.17
N LEU A 38 4.80 -14.07 3.60
CA LEU A 38 3.98 -12.89 3.89
C LEU A 38 3.24 -12.40 2.65
N LEU A 39 3.96 -12.16 1.55
CA LEU A 39 3.35 -11.64 0.32
C LEU A 39 2.30 -12.58 -0.26
N ARG A 40 2.61 -13.89 -0.32
CA ARG A 40 1.66 -14.89 -0.80
C ARG A 40 0.41 -15.00 0.07
N SER A 41 0.56 -14.92 1.40
CA SER A 41 -0.58 -14.95 2.34
C SER A 41 -1.52 -13.76 2.22
N LEU A 42 -1.07 -12.69 1.55
CA LEU A 42 -1.81 -11.47 1.27
C LEU A 42 -2.17 -11.34 -0.21
N ASP A 43 -2.09 -12.42 -0.99
CA ASP A 43 -2.37 -12.46 -2.43
C ASP A 43 -1.53 -11.49 -3.29
N TYR A 44 -0.31 -11.17 -2.84
CA TYR A 44 0.63 -10.35 -3.58
C TYR A 44 1.64 -11.23 -4.35
N ASP A 45 1.94 -10.80 -5.58
CA ASP A 45 3.02 -11.35 -6.39
C ASP A 45 4.40 -10.97 -5.83
N LEU A 46 5.38 -11.83 -6.03
CA LEU A 46 6.78 -11.48 -5.82
C LEU A 46 7.29 -10.58 -6.96
N PRO A 47 8.29 -9.73 -6.70
CA PRO A 47 8.98 -8.99 -7.76
C PRO A 47 9.50 -9.93 -8.84
N LYS A 48 9.12 -9.68 -10.09
CA LYS A 48 9.50 -10.50 -11.26
C LYS A 48 10.77 -9.98 -11.95
N ALA A 49 11.13 -8.73 -11.69
CA ALA A 49 12.31 -8.07 -12.23
C ALA A 49 13.39 -7.96 -11.16
N ALA A 50 14.63 -8.22 -11.57
CA ALA A 50 15.81 -8.02 -10.75
C ALA A 50 16.79 -7.12 -11.52
N LEU A 51 17.42 -6.19 -10.80
CA LEU A 51 18.51 -5.36 -11.31
C LEU A 51 19.79 -5.77 -10.58
N SER A 52 20.90 -5.84 -11.30
CA SER A 52 22.18 -6.11 -10.65
C SER A 52 22.61 -4.93 -9.79
N VAL A 53 23.39 -5.21 -8.74
CA VAL A 53 23.89 -4.21 -7.80
C VAL A 53 24.65 -3.11 -8.54
N SER A 54 25.49 -3.46 -9.52
CA SER A 54 26.28 -2.49 -10.29
C SER A 54 25.42 -1.46 -11.03
N HIS A 55 24.36 -1.90 -11.74
CA HIS A 55 23.46 -0.98 -12.43
C HIS A 55 22.67 -0.12 -11.44
N THR A 56 22.22 -0.72 -10.33
CA THR A 56 21.46 0.00 -9.30
C THR A 56 22.32 1.03 -8.57
N LEU A 57 23.63 0.78 -8.40
CA LEU A 57 24.56 1.74 -7.83
C LEU A 57 24.78 2.96 -8.73
N ILE A 58 24.81 2.78 -10.06
CA ILE A 58 24.87 3.91 -11.00
C ILE A 58 23.64 4.79 -10.83
N LEU A 59 22.44 4.17 -10.78
CA LEU A 59 21.19 4.88 -10.52
C LEU A 59 21.20 5.58 -9.15
N GLY A 60 21.71 4.91 -8.11
CA GLY A 60 21.81 5.49 -6.77
C GLY A 60 22.74 6.70 -6.72
N ARG A 61 23.86 6.68 -7.45
CA ARG A 61 24.78 7.82 -7.57
C ARG A 61 24.14 8.99 -8.32
N MET A 62 23.37 8.70 -9.39
CA MET A 62 22.61 9.71 -10.12
C MET A 62 21.60 10.42 -9.20
N PHE A 63 20.80 9.66 -8.44
CA PHE A 63 19.88 10.24 -7.47
C PHE A 63 20.62 11.01 -6.38
N SER A 64 21.72 10.48 -5.84
CA SER A 64 22.55 11.19 -4.85
C SER A 64 23.00 12.55 -5.36
N ALA A 65 23.44 12.65 -6.63
CA ALA A 65 23.82 13.91 -7.24
C ALA A 65 22.63 14.87 -7.37
N ILE A 66 21.47 14.38 -7.83
CA ILE A 66 20.23 15.17 -7.92
C ILE A 66 19.84 15.72 -6.55
N TYR A 67 19.79 14.88 -5.51
CA TYR A 67 19.41 15.31 -4.16
C TYR A 67 20.45 16.21 -3.50
N THR A 68 21.72 16.11 -3.89
CA THR A 68 22.77 17.05 -3.45
C THR A 68 22.54 18.43 -4.05
N VAL A 69 22.21 18.52 -5.33
CA VAL A 69 21.85 19.79 -5.97
C VAL A 69 20.56 20.35 -5.35
N LEU A 70 19.60 19.48 -5.05
CA LEU A 70 18.32 19.86 -4.44
C LEU A 70 18.38 20.03 -2.92
N TYR A 71 19.56 19.94 -2.31
CA TYR A 71 19.74 20.00 -0.85
C TYR A 71 18.99 21.17 -0.16
N PRO A 72 19.00 22.42 -0.71
CA PRO A 72 18.27 23.54 -0.11
C PRO A 72 16.75 23.37 -0.04
N TRP A 73 16.18 22.43 -0.82
CA TRP A 73 14.74 22.20 -0.94
C TRP A 73 14.28 20.84 -0.40
N LEU A 74 15.16 20.05 0.25
CA LEU A 74 14.81 18.73 0.80
C LEU A 74 13.61 18.73 1.76
N ASN A 75 13.36 19.85 2.45
CA ASN A 75 12.23 20.00 3.37
C ASN A 75 10.95 20.53 2.70
N ARG A 76 10.91 20.65 1.36
CA ARG A 76 9.73 21.15 0.65
C ARG A 76 8.74 20.04 0.38
N TRP A 77 7.45 20.33 0.61
CA TRP A 77 6.34 19.38 0.46
C TRP A 77 6.23 18.74 -0.94
N TRP A 78 6.75 19.40 -1.98
CA TRP A 78 6.72 18.92 -3.36
C TRP A 78 7.90 18.02 -3.74
N LEU A 79 8.97 17.97 -2.93
CA LEU A 79 10.15 17.17 -3.21
C LEU A 79 10.06 15.86 -2.41
N PRO A 80 9.93 14.69 -3.07
CA PRO A 80 9.88 13.42 -2.36
C PRO A 80 11.22 13.12 -1.69
N GLN A 81 11.17 12.32 -0.61
CA GLN A 81 12.38 11.77 0.01
C GLN A 81 13.22 11.02 -1.02
N PRO A 82 14.56 10.95 -0.81
CA PRO A 82 15.46 10.24 -1.70
C PRO A 82 14.97 8.85 -2.06
N LEU A 83 14.85 8.57 -3.37
CA LEU A 83 14.29 7.31 -3.87
C LEU A 83 15.24 6.13 -3.63
N ILE A 84 16.35 6.08 -4.37
CA ILE A 84 17.36 5.02 -4.28
C ILE A 84 18.70 5.71 -4.06
N LEU A 85 19.30 5.51 -2.89
CA LEU A 85 20.65 5.97 -2.57
C LEU A 85 21.65 4.81 -2.57
N PRO A 86 22.96 5.05 -2.76
CA PRO A 86 23.96 3.99 -2.73
C PRO A 86 23.93 3.17 -1.43
N ALA A 87 23.64 3.81 -0.30
CA ALA A 87 23.50 3.15 1.00
C ALA A 87 22.34 2.14 1.03
N GLU A 88 21.21 2.46 0.41
CA GLU A 88 20.06 1.55 0.33
C GLU A 88 20.36 0.38 -0.60
N VAL A 89 21.05 0.64 -1.72
CA VAL A 89 21.49 -0.39 -2.66
C VAL A 89 22.42 -1.38 -1.96
N TYR A 90 23.41 -0.91 -1.20
CA TYR A 90 24.26 -1.82 -0.44
C TYR A 90 23.45 -2.59 0.58
N LYS A 91 22.61 -1.91 1.39
CA LYS A 91 21.79 -2.53 2.43
C LYS A 91 20.99 -3.75 1.95
N VAL A 92 20.41 -3.69 0.75
CA VAL A 92 19.60 -4.79 0.20
C VAL A 92 20.34 -5.68 -0.80
N GLY A 93 21.41 -5.17 -1.42
CA GLY A 93 22.09 -5.81 -2.53
C GLY A 93 23.28 -6.68 -2.13
N VAL A 94 23.78 -6.56 -0.89
CA VAL A 94 24.84 -7.44 -0.37
C VAL A 94 24.36 -8.24 0.84
N THR A 95 24.97 -9.40 1.03
CA THR A 95 24.67 -10.28 2.16
C THR A 95 25.20 -9.66 3.45
N HIS A 96 24.28 -9.37 4.37
CA HIS A 96 24.62 -8.94 5.73
C HIS A 96 24.30 -10.09 6.69
N TYR A 97 25.34 -10.74 7.20
CA TYR A 97 25.22 -11.75 8.23
C TYR A 97 26.32 -11.56 9.25
N PHE A 98 25.94 -11.61 10.53
CA PHE A 98 26.86 -11.45 11.65
C PHE A 98 26.58 -12.51 12.70
N SER A 99 27.66 -13.02 13.31
CA SER A 99 27.58 -14.06 14.34
C SER A 99 27.03 -13.49 15.64
N PHE A 100 25.96 -14.10 16.16
CA PHE A 100 25.38 -13.77 17.47
C PHE A 100 26.00 -14.58 18.63
N LEU A 101 26.99 -15.45 18.34
CA LEU A 101 27.56 -16.38 19.32
C LEU A 101 28.10 -15.65 20.57
N LYS A 102 28.76 -14.51 20.38
CA LYS A 102 29.26 -13.67 21.47
C LYS A 102 28.13 -13.22 22.41
N ALA A 103 26.98 -12.80 21.85
CA ALA A 103 25.83 -12.40 22.65
C ALA A 103 25.23 -13.60 23.39
N ARG A 104 25.15 -14.76 22.72
CA ARG A 104 24.66 -15.99 23.34
C ARG A 104 25.54 -16.43 24.52
N GLU A 105 26.85 -16.40 24.35
CA GLU A 105 27.82 -16.92 25.33
C GLU A 105 28.04 -15.96 26.51
N GLU A 106 28.20 -14.66 26.24
CA GLU A 106 28.51 -13.68 27.29
C GLU A 106 27.26 -13.06 27.93
N LEU A 107 26.15 -12.97 27.20
CA LEU A 107 24.90 -12.36 27.68
C LEU A 107 23.79 -13.38 27.96
N GLY A 108 23.99 -14.66 27.62
CA GLY A 108 22.92 -15.66 27.66
C GLY A 108 21.78 -15.35 26.69
N TYR A 109 22.05 -14.56 25.63
CA TYR A 109 21.02 -14.12 24.70
C TYR A 109 20.40 -15.29 23.93
N VAL A 110 19.07 -15.35 23.96
CA VAL A 110 18.25 -16.28 23.17
C VAL A 110 17.07 -15.50 22.58
N PRO A 111 16.77 -15.64 21.27
CA PRO A 111 15.59 -15.04 20.68
C PRO A 111 14.31 -15.55 21.37
N MET A 112 13.46 -14.63 21.83
CA MET A 112 12.23 -14.98 22.54
C MET A 112 11.16 -15.58 21.64
N VAL A 113 11.19 -15.26 20.35
CA VAL A 113 10.21 -15.66 19.33
C VAL A 113 10.98 -16.26 18.16
N SER A 114 10.53 -17.42 17.68
CA SER A 114 11.15 -18.04 16.50
C SER A 114 10.79 -17.27 15.22
N PRO A 115 11.62 -17.27 14.17
CA PRO A 115 11.30 -16.62 12.90
C PRO A 115 9.97 -17.09 12.30
N ARG A 116 9.64 -18.39 12.47
CA ARG A 116 8.38 -18.98 12.00
C ARG A 116 7.16 -18.43 12.76
N GLU A 117 7.26 -18.33 14.08
CA GLU A 117 6.22 -17.77 14.93
C GLU A 117 6.02 -16.28 14.66
N GLY A 118 7.11 -15.51 14.57
CA GLY A 118 7.07 -14.09 14.23
C GLY A 118 6.45 -13.83 12.85
N MET A 119 6.78 -14.66 11.86
CA MET A 119 6.16 -14.59 10.53
C MET A 119 4.66 -14.91 10.60
N ALA A 120 4.25 -15.95 11.32
CA ALA A 120 2.84 -16.31 11.46
C ALA A 120 2.03 -15.18 12.12
N ALA A 121 2.53 -14.60 13.21
CA ALA A 121 1.90 -13.46 13.87
C ALA A 121 1.81 -12.23 12.94
N THR A 122 2.87 -11.96 12.17
CA THR A 122 2.91 -10.87 11.18
C THR A 122 1.86 -11.08 10.09
N ILE A 123 1.74 -12.30 9.55
CA ILE A 123 0.73 -12.66 8.56
C ILE A 123 -0.68 -12.45 9.13
N SER A 124 -0.97 -12.96 10.32
CA SER A 124 -2.28 -12.80 10.96
C SER A 124 -2.64 -11.33 11.16
N TYR A 125 -1.69 -10.51 11.62
CA TYR A 125 -1.88 -9.07 11.77
C TYR A 125 -2.21 -8.38 10.44
N TRP A 126 -1.46 -8.65 9.39
CA TRP A 126 -1.68 -8.02 8.09
C TRP A 126 -2.93 -8.53 7.37
N GLN A 127 -3.30 -9.80 7.53
CA GLN A 127 -4.57 -10.33 7.01
C GLN A 127 -5.77 -9.66 7.69
N GLU A 128 -5.72 -9.51 9.01
CA GLU A 128 -6.76 -8.79 9.75
C GLU A 128 -6.85 -7.32 9.32
N ARG A 129 -5.71 -6.66 9.14
CA ARG A 129 -5.67 -5.29 8.62
C ARG A 129 -6.24 -5.20 7.21
N LYS A 130 -5.89 -6.14 6.30
CA LYS A 130 -6.41 -6.22 4.93
C LYS A 130 -7.92 -6.45 4.89
N ARG A 131 -8.46 -7.29 5.78
CA ARG A 131 -9.92 -7.48 5.94
C ARG A 131 -10.64 -6.19 6.33
N LYS A 132 -10.04 -5.41 7.24
CA LYS A 132 -10.61 -4.14 7.71
C LYS A 132 -10.50 -3.00 6.70
N THR A 133 -9.51 -3.04 5.81
CA THR A 133 -9.37 -2.02 4.77
C THR A 133 -10.43 -2.17 3.68
N LEU A 134 -10.95 -1.02 3.22
CA LEU A 134 -11.84 -0.94 2.08
C LEU A 134 -11.04 -1.19 0.79
N ASP A 135 -11.42 -2.22 0.04
CA ASP A 135 -10.86 -2.43 -1.30
C ASP A 135 -11.51 -1.45 -2.28
N GLY A 136 -10.73 -0.96 -3.26
CA GLY A 136 -11.26 -0.02 -4.23
C GLY A 136 -10.54 0.00 -5.56
N PRO A 137 -11.15 0.66 -6.56
CA PRO A 137 -10.57 0.81 -7.88
C PRO A 137 -9.28 1.65 -7.84
N ASN A 138 -8.44 1.47 -8.87
CA ASN A 138 -7.26 2.31 -9.04
C ASN A 138 -7.62 3.77 -9.39
N ILE A 139 -6.63 4.65 -9.34
CA ILE A 139 -6.81 6.08 -9.61
C ILE A 139 -7.34 6.38 -11.02
N TYR A 140 -7.02 5.54 -12.01
CA TYR A 140 -7.51 5.72 -13.38
C TYR A 140 -9.03 5.52 -13.48
N ALA A 141 -9.58 4.54 -12.77
CA ALA A 141 -11.03 4.35 -12.68
C ALA A 141 -11.71 5.53 -11.98
N TRP A 142 -11.12 6.05 -10.91
CA TRP A 142 -11.58 7.27 -10.25
C TRP A 142 -11.63 8.46 -11.21
N LEU A 143 -10.52 8.75 -11.89
CA LEU A 143 -10.45 9.85 -12.85
C LEU A 143 -11.46 9.68 -13.98
N PHE A 144 -11.53 8.49 -14.57
CA PHE A 144 -12.44 8.21 -15.67
C PHE A 144 -13.91 8.46 -15.28
N VAL A 145 -14.37 7.87 -14.17
CA VAL A 145 -15.77 7.96 -13.77
C VAL A 145 -16.12 9.36 -13.25
N VAL A 146 -15.30 9.95 -12.38
CA VAL A 146 -15.59 11.28 -11.81
C VAL A 146 -15.55 12.36 -12.89
N VAL A 147 -14.50 12.40 -13.72
CA VAL A 147 -14.42 13.37 -14.81
C VAL A 147 -15.53 13.14 -15.83
N GLY A 148 -15.84 11.87 -16.16
CA GLY A 148 -16.95 11.53 -17.05
C GLY A 148 -18.30 12.04 -16.54
N MET A 149 -18.62 11.80 -15.27
CA MET A 149 -19.87 12.25 -14.65
C MET A 149 -19.96 13.78 -14.54
N ILE A 150 -18.86 14.46 -14.20
CA ILE A 150 -18.79 15.93 -14.17
C ILE A 150 -18.97 16.51 -15.58
N ALA A 151 -18.30 15.94 -16.58
CA ALA A 151 -18.43 16.38 -17.96
C ALA A 151 -19.87 16.18 -18.48
N LEU A 152 -20.49 15.04 -18.18
CA LEU A 152 -21.86 14.72 -18.59
C LEU A 152 -22.87 15.67 -17.92
N PHE A 153 -22.71 15.95 -16.62
CA PHE A 153 -23.47 16.98 -15.91
C PHE A 153 -23.31 18.36 -16.56
N GLY A 154 -22.06 18.75 -16.81
CA GLY A 154 -21.71 20.04 -17.41
C GLY A 154 -22.38 20.23 -18.77
N VAL A 155 -22.27 19.23 -19.65
CA VAL A 155 -22.92 19.27 -20.97
C VAL A 155 -24.44 19.33 -20.85
N ALA A 156 -25.03 18.57 -19.91
CA ALA A 156 -26.48 18.45 -19.77
C ALA A 156 -27.18 19.71 -19.21
N TYR A 157 -26.52 20.44 -18.29
CA TYR A 157 -27.18 21.49 -17.50
C TYR A 157 -26.45 22.83 -17.39
N LEU A 158 -25.14 22.91 -17.61
CA LEU A 158 -24.43 24.19 -17.47
C LEU A 158 -24.59 25.07 -18.73
N PRO A 159 -24.54 26.40 -18.61
CA PRO A 159 -24.47 27.28 -19.78
C PRO A 159 -23.14 27.11 -20.56
N ASP A 160 -23.07 27.68 -21.76
CA ASP A 160 -21.90 27.66 -22.65
C ASP A 160 -20.74 28.50 -22.09
N ILE A 161 -20.06 27.97 -21.07
CA ILE A 161 -18.92 28.62 -20.40
C ILE A 161 -17.71 27.67 -20.42
N GLY A 162 -16.53 28.21 -20.73
CA GLY A 162 -15.28 27.45 -20.72
C GLY A 162 -15.29 26.30 -21.74
N PRO A 163 -14.94 25.06 -21.34
CA PRO A 163 -14.87 23.92 -22.27
C PRO A 163 -16.23 23.31 -22.62
N VAL A 164 -17.32 23.73 -21.95
CA VAL A 164 -18.66 23.14 -22.10
C VAL A 164 -19.18 23.15 -23.55
N PRO A 165 -19.03 24.23 -24.36
CA PRO A 165 -19.58 24.24 -25.72
C PRO A 165 -18.94 23.18 -26.63
N LEU A 166 -17.62 23.00 -26.52
CA LEU A 166 -16.89 21.98 -27.27
C LEU A 166 -17.32 20.57 -26.87
N LEU A 167 -17.38 20.29 -25.56
CA LEU A 167 -17.84 19.00 -25.04
C LEU A 167 -19.29 18.72 -25.43
N ARG A 168 -20.15 19.74 -25.47
CA ARG A 168 -21.53 19.64 -25.90
C ARG A 168 -21.65 19.33 -27.37
N ALA A 169 -20.88 19.99 -28.24
CA ALA A 169 -20.86 19.69 -29.67
C ALA A 169 -20.45 18.24 -29.95
N ILE A 170 -19.39 17.76 -29.28
CA ILE A 170 -18.95 16.36 -29.37
C ILE A 170 -20.05 15.42 -28.85
N SER A 171 -20.65 15.74 -27.69
CA SER A 171 -21.71 14.90 -27.12
C SER A 171 -22.94 14.84 -28.02
N LEU A 172 -23.36 15.95 -28.62
CA LEU A 172 -24.49 16.01 -29.55
C LEU A 172 -24.22 15.25 -30.85
N PHE A 173 -22.97 15.20 -31.31
CA PHE A 173 -22.60 14.36 -32.45
C PHE A 173 -22.94 12.88 -32.21
N PHE A 174 -22.67 12.37 -31.00
CA PHE A 174 -22.97 10.98 -30.63
C PHE A 174 -24.43 10.75 -30.20
N PHE A 175 -24.92 11.57 -29.27
CA PHE A 175 -26.25 11.38 -28.63
C PHE A 175 -27.40 12.02 -29.40
N ARG A 176 -27.12 12.80 -30.45
CA ARG A 176 -28.06 13.42 -31.40
C ARG A 176 -29.02 14.47 -30.83
N SER A 177 -29.26 14.51 -29.52
CA SER A 177 -30.15 15.50 -28.89
C SER A 177 -29.79 15.82 -27.45
N MET A 178 -30.15 17.01 -26.99
CA MET A 178 -29.99 17.43 -25.59
C MET A 178 -30.86 16.61 -24.63
N TRP A 179 -32.03 16.15 -25.09
CA TRP A 179 -32.88 15.26 -24.30
C TRP A 179 -32.17 13.94 -24.02
N MET A 180 -31.55 13.33 -25.03
CA MET A 180 -30.80 12.09 -24.87
C MET A 180 -29.63 12.26 -23.90
N ILE A 181 -28.86 13.34 -24.00
CA ILE A 181 -27.74 13.61 -23.07
C ILE A 181 -28.24 13.72 -21.63
N ARG A 182 -29.34 14.45 -21.39
CA ARG A 182 -29.95 14.57 -20.06
C ARG A 182 -30.49 13.23 -19.55
N ALA A 183 -31.13 12.44 -20.41
CA ALA A 183 -31.60 11.11 -20.07
C ALA A 183 -30.44 10.19 -19.67
N VAL A 184 -29.34 10.19 -20.44
CA VAL A 184 -28.12 9.43 -20.12
C VAL A 184 -27.56 9.86 -18.76
N PHE A 185 -27.46 11.16 -18.48
CA PHE A 185 -27.01 11.64 -17.16
C PHE A 185 -27.89 11.13 -16.03
N VAL A 186 -29.21 11.29 -16.15
CA VAL A 186 -30.17 10.89 -15.11
C VAL A 186 -30.12 9.37 -14.89
N LEU A 187 -30.08 8.59 -15.97
CA LEU A 187 -29.97 7.13 -15.89
C LEU A 187 -28.65 6.68 -15.27
N SER A 188 -27.53 7.31 -15.62
CA SER A 188 -26.22 7.05 -15.00
C SER A 188 -26.23 7.37 -13.51
N MET A 189 -26.77 8.53 -13.10
CA MET A 189 -26.91 8.88 -11.68
C MET A 189 -27.82 7.91 -10.92
N ALA A 190 -28.94 7.49 -11.52
CA ALA A 190 -29.84 6.52 -10.93
C ALA A 190 -29.17 5.14 -10.78
N ALA A 191 -28.40 4.71 -11.78
CA ALA A 191 -27.63 3.47 -11.72
C ALA A 191 -26.61 3.51 -10.57
N HIS A 192 -25.80 4.57 -10.48
CA HIS A 192 -24.84 4.77 -9.40
C HIS A 192 -25.49 4.77 -8.01
N PHE A 193 -26.65 5.42 -7.86
CA PHE A 193 -27.40 5.41 -6.62
C PHE A 193 -27.94 4.02 -6.27
N GLY A 194 -28.53 3.32 -7.25
CA GLY A 194 -29.00 1.95 -7.08
C GLY A 194 -27.88 0.98 -6.71
N GLU A 195 -26.74 1.07 -7.39
CA GLU A 195 -25.53 0.29 -7.08
C GLU A 195 -24.99 0.63 -5.69
N GLY A 196 -25.01 1.89 -5.29
CA GLY A 196 -24.63 2.34 -3.94
C GLY A 196 -25.52 1.70 -2.87
N LEU A 197 -26.85 1.77 -3.02
CA LEU A 197 -27.80 1.14 -2.10
C LEU A 197 -27.63 -0.38 -2.03
N TYR A 198 -27.45 -1.03 -3.18
CA TYR A 198 -27.18 -2.46 -3.25
C TYR A 198 -25.87 -2.81 -2.52
N ALA A 199 -24.79 -2.06 -2.77
CA ALA A 199 -23.52 -2.23 -2.07
C ALA A 199 -23.65 -2.04 -0.57
N TRP A 200 -24.43 -1.05 -0.11
CA TRP A 200 -24.66 -0.83 1.31
C TRP A 200 -25.37 -2.01 1.98
N HIS A 201 -26.43 -2.53 1.35
CA HIS A 201 -27.16 -3.68 1.86
C HIS A 201 -26.28 -4.94 1.90
N LEU A 202 -25.57 -5.21 0.81
CA LEU A 202 -24.65 -6.34 0.71
C LEU A 202 -23.49 -6.24 1.72
N ALA A 203 -22.92 -5.05 1.88
CA ALA A 203 -21.83 -4.82 2.82
C ALA A 203 -22.25 -4.98 4.28
N LYS A 204 -23.51 -4.70 4.65
CA LYS A 204 -23.97 -4.99 6.03
C LYS A 204 -23.88 -6.48 6.38
N MET A 205 -23.96 -7.37 5.40
CA MET A 205 -23.87 -8.81 5.61
C MET A 205 -22.41 -9.31 5.64
N VAL A 206 -21.54 -8.75 4.80
CA VAL A 206 -20.19 -9.29 4.58
C VAL A 206 -19.06 -8.42 5.14
N ASP A 207 -19.28 -7.12 5.27
CA ASP A 207 -18.29 -6.14 5.76
C ASP A 207 -19.00 -4.97 6.49
N PRO A 208 -19.66 -5.26 7.63
CA PRO A 208 -20.48 -4.28 8.33
C PRO A 208 -19.68 -3.06 8.82
N ALA A 209 -18.38 -3.26 9.10
CA ALA A 209 -17.47 -2.20 9.53
C ALA A 209 -17.31 -1.11 8.46
N ASN A 210 -17.30 -1.48 7.18
CA ASN A 210 -17.12 -0.55 6.05
C ASN A 210 -18.41 -0.29 5.25
N ALA A 211 -19.58 -0.71 5.72
CA ALA A 211 -20.81 -0.65 4.93
C ALA A 211 -21.12 0.76 4.38
N ARG A 212 -20.88 1.81 5.17
CA ARG A 212 -21.04 3.20 4.70
C ARG A 212 -19.99 3.60 3.67
N ALA A 213 -18.76 3.13 3.82
CA ALA A 213 -17.69 3.43 2.88
C ALA A 213 -17.93 2.73 1.52
N TRP A 214 -18.42 1.48 1.55
CA TRP A 214 -18.89 0.77 0.36
C TRP A 214 -20.02 1.48 -0.36
N PHE A 215 -20.98 2.06 0.37
CA PHE A 215 -22.03 2.89 -0.20
C PHE A 215 -21.44 4.07 -0.97
N TRP A 216 -20.64 4.91 -0.32
CA TRP A 216 -20.13 6.14 -0.92
C TRP A 216 -19.16 5.88 -2.07
N GLN A 217 -18.27 4.90 -1.95
CA GLN A 217 -17.36 4.52 -3.02
C GLN A 217 -18.13 3.99 -4.24
N THR A 218 -19.17 3.18 -4.02
CA THR A 218 -19.99 2.64 -5.11
C THR A 218 -20.93 3.67 -5.70
N PHE A 219 -21.46 4.59 -4.91
CA PHE A 219 -22.19 5.74 -5.43
C PHE A 219 -21.31 6.60 -6.35
N ALA A 220 -20.05 6.83 -5.97
CA ALA A 220 -19.13 7.61 -6.80
C ALA A 220 -18.68 6.87 -8.07
N LEU A 221 -18.39 5.57 -7.98
CA LEU A 221 -17.70 4.82 -9.04
C LEU A 221 -18.55 3.77 -9.75
N GLY A 222 -19.78 3.59 -9.31
CA GLY A 222 -20.69 2.56 -9.80
C GLY A 222 -20.10 1.15 -9.73
N PHE A 223 -20.37 0.38 -10.78
CA PHE A 223 -19.89 -1.00 -10.93
C PHE A 223 -18.37 -1.19 -10.73
N PHE A 224 -17.54 -0.18 -11.05
CA PHE A 224 -16.09 -0.27 -10.86
C PHE A 224 -15.71 -0.51 -9.40
N SER A 225 -16.47 0.06 -8.45
CA SER A 225 -16.35 -0.21 -7.02
C SER A 225 -17.09 -1.50 -6.63
N LEU A 226 -18.35 -1.65 -7.08
CA LEU A 226 -19.20 -2.78 -6.67
C LEU A 226 -18.54 -4.14 -6.93
N ARG A 227 -17.80 -4.31 -8.02
CA ARG A 227 -17.09 -5.55 -8.35
C ARG A 227 -16.10 -6.00 -7.26
N PHE A 228 -15.52 -5.08 -6.48
CA PHE A 228 -14.62 -5.43 -5.38
C PHE A 228 -15.39 -6.01 -4.20
N LEU A 229 -16.53 -5.40 -3.86
CA LEU A 229 -17.43 -5.97 -2.86
C LEU A 229 -17.94 -7.34 -3.29
N LEU A 230 -18.36 -7.51 -4.55
CA LEU A 230 -18.78 -8.80 -5.09
C LEU A 230 -17.66 -9.85 -5.04
N LYS A 231 -16.41 -9.45 -5.29
CA LYS A 231 -15.25 -10.34 -5.12
C LYS A 231 -15.08 -10.76 -3.66
N ARG A 232 -15.23 -9.82 -2.72
CA ARG A 232 -15.14 -10.07 -1.26
C ARG A 232 -16.21 -11.06 -0.79
N VAL A 233 -17.44 -10.96 -1.31
CA VAL A 233 -18.51 -11.94 -1.06
C VAL A 233 -18.09 -13.33 -1.56
N LYS A 234 -17.55 -13.43 -2.78
CA LYS A 234 -17.12 -14.71 -3.37
C LYS A 234 -15.94 -15.35 -2.63
N SER A 235 -15.06 -14.56 -2.02
CA SER A 235 -13.92 -15.07 -1.23
C SER A 235 -14.25 -15.33 0.24
N GLY A 236 -15.41 -14.88 0.72
CA GLY A 236 -15.89 -15.10 2.10
C GLY A 236 -16.74 -16.37 2.25
N HIS A 237 -16.89 -17.15 1.18
CA HIS A 237 -17.42 -18.51 1.12
C HIS A 237 -16.34 -19.45 0.59
#